data_AF-A0A1V4WST1-F1
#
_entry.id   AF-A0A1V4WST1-F1
#
_cell.length_a   1.000
_cell.length_b   1.000
_cell.length_c   1.000
_cell.angle_alpha   90.00
_cell.angle_beta   90.00
_cell.angle_gamma   90.00
#
_symmetry.space_group_name_H-M   'P 1'
#
loop_
_entity.id
_entity.type
_entity.pdbx_description
1 polymer ?
#
loop_
_entity_poly.entity_id
_entity_poly.type
_entity_poly.pdbx_seq_one_letter_code
_entity_poly.pdbx_strand_id
1 'polypeptide(L)'
;MNEERDRFLTEAMGLCWHDYDPDKPLNTYSLEAYICTKCKGFILGNNDFSQEEDFSRLLKWVRGQERLQELLASFDEASFAGTGKGQASREEFADRLFLILKD
;
A
#
# COMPACT_ATOMS: atom_id res chain seq x y z
N MET A 1 -3.91 6.80 5.58
CA MET A 1 -2.46 6.61 5.38
C MET A 1 -1.67 6.63 6.69
N ASN A 2 -0.90 5.58 6.94
CA ASN A 2 0.17 5.54 7.96
C ASN A 2 1.51 5.49 7.22
N GLU A 3 2.18 6.63 7.10
CA GLU A 3 3.31 6.79 6.18
C GLU A 3 4.47 5.84 6.44
N GLU A 4 4.90 5.65 7.70
CA GLU A 4 6.03 4.76 8.02
C GLU A 4 5.74 3.32 7.56
N ARG A 5 4.56 2.82 7.94
CA ARG A 5 4.09 1.48 7.60
C ARG A 5 3.92 1.31 6.10
N ASP A 6 3.19 2.23 5.48
CA ASP A 6 2.82 2.14 4.08
C ASP A 6 4.05 2.29 3.18
N ARG A 7 5.02 3.12 3.57
CA ARG A 7 6.34 3.19 2.93
C ARG A 7 7.10 1.88 3.04
N PHE A 8 7.27 1.36 4.25
CA PHE A 8 8.03 0.14 4.47
C PHE A 8 7.44 -1.03 3.67
N LEU A 9 6.12 -1.22 3.74
CA LEU A 9 5.44 -2.30 3.02
C LEU A 9 5.51 -2.10 1.49
N THR A 10 5.39 -0.87 1.00
CA THR A 10 5.59 -0.54 -0.42
C THR A 10 6.99 -0.96 -0.89
N GLU A 11 8.02 -0.61 -0.13
CA GLU A 11 9.40 -0.98 -0.46
C GLU A 11 9.65 -2.48 -0.33
N ALA A 12 9.06 -3.15 0.67
CA ALA A 12 9.14 -4.61 0.84
C ALA A 12 8.49 -5.37 -0.33
N MET A 13 7.46 -4.81 -0.96
CA MET A 13 6.86 -5.32 -2.19
C MET A 13 7.74 -5.09 -3.44
N GLY A 14 8.86 -4.39 -3.31
CA GLY A 14 9.71 -3.97 -4.42
C GLY A 14 9.13 -2.80 -5.23
N LEU A 15 8.11 -2.12 -4.69
CA LEU A 15 7.55 -0.90 -5.27
C LEU A 15 8.32 0.31 -4.74
N CYS A 16 8.20 1.43 -5.44
CA CYS A 16 8.88 2.65 -5.05
C CYS A 16 7.95 3.52 -4.22
N TRP A 17 8.40 3.92 -3.02
CA TRP A 17 7.82 5.07 -2.33
C TRP A 17 8.41 6.36 -2.90
N HIS A 18 7.57 7.36 -3.09
CA HIS A 18 7.93 8.57 -3.81
C HIS A 18 7.93 9.76 -2.88
N ASP A 19 9.10 10.38 -2.75
CA ASP A 19 9.21 11.76 -2.31
C ASP A 19 8.98 12.62 -3.55
N TYR A 20 7.83 13.28 -3.63
CA TYR A 20 7.52 14.22 -4.71
C TYR A 20 7.51 15.64 -4.18
N ASP A 21 7.92 16.57 -5.02
CA ASP A 21 7.89 18.00 -4.74
C ASP A 21 6.47 18.51 -5.05
N PRO A 22 5.65 18.83 -4.03
CA PRO A 22 4.28 19.28 -4.24
C PRO A 22 4.22 20.60 -5.03
N ASP A 23 5.33 21.33 -5.13
CA ASP A 23 5.42 22.58 -5.90
C ASP A 23 5.79 22.35 -7.38
N LYS A 24 6.01 21.09 -7.80
CA LYS A 24 6.35 20.73 -9.19
C LYS A 24 5.46 19.62 -9.77
N PRO A 25 4.13 19.78 -9.78
CA PRO A 25 3.26 18.84 -10.47
C PRO A 25 3.45 18.94 -12.00
N LEU A 26 3.32 17.81 -12.67
CA LEU A 26 3.11 17.76 -14.11
C LEU A 26 1.61 17.79 -14.37
N ASN A 27 1.14 18.88 -14.95
CA ASN A 27 -0.25 19.02 -15.35
C ASN A 27 -0.51 18.15 -16.58
N THR A 28 -1.31 17.10 -16.43
CA THR A 28 -1.88 16.36 -17.57
C THR A 28 -3.26 16.92 -17.90
N TYR A 29 -3.86 16.48 -19.01
CA TYR A 29 -5.19 16.95 -19.44
C TYR A 29 -6.30 16.63 -18.42
N SER A 30 -6.09 15.64 -17.55
CA SER A 30 -7.11 15.15 -16.62
C SER A 30 -6.73 15.26 -15.14
N LEU A 31 -5.44 15.28 -14.80
CA LEU A 31 -4.94 15.13 -13.42
C LEU A 31 -3.57 15.78 -13.24
N GLU A 32 -3.24 16.17 -12.00
CA GLU A 32 -1.86 16.45 -11.58
C GLU A 32 -1.14 15.11 -11.37
N ALA A 33 0.07 14.98 -11.92
CA ALA A 33 0.90 13.78 -11.77
C ALA A 33 2.35 14.16 -11.46
N TYR A 34 3.13 13.21 -10.95
CA TYR A 34 4.55 13.40 -10.65
C TYR A 34 5.39 12.38 -11.40
N ILE A 35 6.61 12.74 -11.81
CA ILE A 35 7.57 11.77 -12.34
C ILE A 35 8.46 11.27 -11.21
N CYS A 36 8.43 9.96 -11.02
CA CYS A 36 9.37 9.24 -10.18
C CYS A 36 10.78 9.37 -10.74
N THR A 37 11.72 9.99 -10.03
CA THR A 37 13.11 10.07 -10.49
C THR A 37 13.82 8.71 -10.49
N LYS A 38 13.42 7.82 -9.58
CA LYS A 38 14.00 6.45 -9.44
C LYS A 38 13.51 5.49 -10.53
N CYS A 39 12.21 5.51 -10.81
CA CYS A 39 11.52 4.54 -11.66
C CYS A 39 11.05 5.11 -12.99
N LYS A 40 11.22 6.43 -13.21
CA LYS A 40 10.87 7.18 -14.43
C LYS A 40 9.41 7.02 -14.88
N GLY A 41 8.54 6.58 -13.98
CA GLY A 41 7.10 6.41 -14.21
C GLY A 41 6.27 7.59 -13.71
N PHE A 42 5.04 7.68 -14.23
CA PHE A 42 4.01 8.59 -13.71
C PHE A 42 3.46 8.07 -12.38
N ILE A 43 3.33 8.97 -11.42
CA ILE A 43 2.83 8.70 -10.09
C ILE A 43 1.59 9.55 -9.86
N LEU A 44 0.51 8.89 -9.43
CA LEU A 44 -0.73 9.54 -9.00
C LEU A 44 -0.81 9.69 -7.47
N GLY A 45 -0.04 8.88 -6.73
CA GLY A 45 0.09 8.95 -5.28
C GLY A 45 0.97 7.82 -4.76
N ASN A 46 1.37 7.90 -3.49
CA ASN A 46 1.94 6.76 -2.77
C ASN A 46 0.83 5.79 -2.36
N ASN A 47 1.19 4.53 -2.08
CA ASN A 47 0.21 3.55 -1.61
C ASN A 47 -0.36 3.95 -0.24
N ASP A 48 -1.68 3.91 -0.09
CA ASP A 48 -2.39 3.97 1.18
C ASP A 48 -3.16 2.67 1.39
N PHE A 49 -2.60 1.76 2.19
CA PHE A 49 -3.19 0.43 2.40
C PHE A 49 -4.50 0.45 3.22
N SER A 50 -4.96 1.61 3.68
CA SER A 50 -6.34 1.76 4.17
C SER A 50 -7.37 1.76 3.03
N GLN A 51 -6.94 2.05 1.80
CA GLN A 51 -7.78 2.07 0.59
C GLN A 51 -7.82 0.70 -0.09
N GLU A 52 -8.97 0.37 -0.68
CA GLU A 52 -9.22 -0.95 -1.27
C GLU A 52 -8.28 -1.30 -2.42
N GLU A 53 -8.01 -0.34 -3.32
CA GLU A 53 -7.17 -0.57 -4.49
C GLU A 53 -5.74 -0.96 -4.10
N ASP A 54 -5.14 -0.20 -3.19
CA ASP A 54 -3.77 -0.40 -2.74
C ASP A 54 -3.67 -1.64 -1.86
N PHE A 55 -4.65 -1.84 -0.98
CA PHE A 55 -4.73 -3.04 -0.16
C PHE A 55 -4.88 -4.31 -0.99
N SER A 56 -5.66 -4.27 -2.08
CA SER A 56 -5.81 -5.44 -2.97
C SER A 56 -4.47 -5.85 -3.59
N ARG A 57 -3.61 -4.88 -3.91
CA ARG A 57 -2.24 -5.14 -4.39
C ARG A 57 -1.37 -5.75 -3.29
N LEU A 58 -1.43 -5.22 -2.07
CA LEU A 58 -0.74 -5.78 -0.90
C LEU A 58 -1.17 -7.23 -0.63
N LEU A 59 -2.48 -7.48 -0.57
CA LEU A 59 -3.04 -8.80 -0.30
C LEU A 59 -2.61 -9.83 -1.36
N LYS A 60 -2.60 -9.44 -2.64
CA LYS A 60 -2.09 -10.28 -3.72
C LYS A 60 -0.60 -10.63 -3.54
N TRP A 61 0.21 -9.67 -3.13
CA TRP A 61 1.63 -9.91 -2.84
C TRP A 61 1.81 -10.86 -1.65
N VAL A 62 1.07 -10.66 -0.55
CA VAL A 62 1.13 -11.53 0.64
C VAL A 62 0.74 -12.98 0.30
N ARG A 63 -0.28 -13.20 -0.55
CA ARG A 63 -0.67 -14.55 -1.00
C ARG A 63 0.46 -15.33 -1.68
N GLY A 64 1.42 -14.62 -2.30
CA GLY A 64 2.59 -15.24 -2.91
C GLY A 64 3.71 -15.63 -1.93
N GLN A 65 3.58 -15.29 -0.64
CA GLN A 65 4.60 -15.50 0.37
C GLN A 65 4.21 -16.65 1.31
N GLU A 66 4.97 -17.76 1.27
CA GLU A 66 4.71 -18.94 2.11
C GLU A 66 4.79 -18.60 3.61
N ARG A 67 5.73 -17.72 3.99
CA ARG A 67 5.95 -17.31 5.38
C ARG A 67 4.82 -16.45 5.98
N LEU A 68 3.87 -15.99 5.16
CA LEU A 68 2.77 -15.11 5.59
C LEU A 68 1.39 -15.78 5.56
N GLN A 69 1.33 -17.09 5.29
CA GLN A 69 0.04 -17.80 5.21
C GLN A 69 -0.69 -17.84 6.56
N GLU A 70 0.04 -17.89 7.68
CA GLU A 70 -0.58 -17.82 9.01
C GLU A 70 -1.24 -16.47 9.27
N LEU A 71 -0.62 -15.37 8.83
CA LEU A 71 -1.22 -14.04 8.90
C LEU A 71 -2.50 -13.99 8.06
N LEU A 72 -2.46 -14.47 6.81
CA LEU A 72 -3.64 -14.50 5.93
C LEU A 72 -4.78 -15.30 6.54
N ALA A 73 -4.49 -16.47 7.13
CA ALA A 73 -5.49 -17.31 7.77
C ALA A 73 -6.14 -16.68 9.02
N SER A 74 -5.50 -15.68 9.63
CA SER A 74 -6.02 -14.98 10.81
C SER A 74 -7.09 -13.92 10.50
N PHE A 75 -7.33 -13.64 9.22
CA PHE A 75 -8.33 -12.68 8.76
C PHE A 75 -9.36 -13.34 7.83
N ASP A 76 -10.61 -12.91 7.94
CA ASP A 76 -11.62 -13.20 6.92
C ASP A 76 -11.48 -12.17 5.80
N GLU A 77 -11.21 -12.61 4.56
CA GLU A 77 -11.05 -11.68 3.45
C GLU A 77 -12.31 -10.85 3.16
N ALA A 78 -13.50 -11.37 3.48
CA ALA A 78 -14.74 -10.61 3.36
C ALA A 78 -14.78 -9.40 4.30
N SER A 79 -14.01 -9.44 5.39
CA SER A 79 -13.91 -8.32 6.34
C SER A 79 -13.20 -7.10 5.76
N PHE A 80 -12.46 -7.23 4.66
CA PHE A 80 -11.75 -6.12 4.03
C PHE A 80 -12.60 -5.26 3.10
N ALA A 81 -13.88 -5.60 2.87
CA ALA A 81 -14.72 -4.87 1.93
C ALA A 81 -15.41 -3.65 2.56
N GLY A 82 -15.57 -2.59 1.80
CA GLY A 82 -16.33 -1.40 2.15
C GLY A 82 -15.56 -0.38 2.99
N THR A 83 -16.31 0.61 3.48
CA THR A 83 -15.80 1.70 4.32
C THR A 83 -16.02 1.40 5.81
N GLY A 84 -15.33 2.14 6.69
CA GLY A 84 -15.46 1.99 8.14
C GLY A 84 -14.85 0.69 8.64
N LYS A 85 -15.65 -0.38 8.75
CA LYS A 85 -15.15 -1.70 9.22
C LYS A 85 -14.14 -2.31 8.27
N GLY A 86 -14.41 -2.25 6.95
CA GLY A 86 -13.48 -2.71 5.93
C GLY A 86 -12.13 -2.02 6.03
N GLN A 87 -12.16 -0.69 6.15
CA GLN A 87 -10.96 0.12 6.32
C GLN A 87 -10.19 -0.26 7.59
N ALA A 88 -10.86 -0.39 8.74
CA ALA A 88 -10.22 -0.77 9.99
C ALA A 88 -9.55 -2.17 9.90
N SER A 89 -10.19 -3.14 9.26
CA SER A 89 -9.62 -4.47 9.03
C SER A 89 -8.40 -4.43 8.10
N ARG A 90 -8.42 -3.58 7.06
CA ARG A 90 -7.26 -3.36 6.17
C ARG A 90 -6.10 -2.73 6.92
N GLU A 91 -6.37 -1.74 7.76
CA GLU A 91 -5.37 -1.08 8.60
C GLU A 91 -4.74 -2.05 9.61
N GLU A 92 -5.56 -2.83 10.31
CA GLU A 92 -5.07 -3.84 11.26
C GLU A 92 -4.20 -4.90 10.58
N PHE A 93 -4.62 -5.38 9.41
CA PHE A 93 -3.85 -6.34 8.63
C PHE A 93 -2.49 -5.77 8.23
N ALA A 94 -2.46 -4.54 7.70
CA ALA A 94 -1.23 -3.88 7.31
C ALA A 94 -0.29 -3.64 8.51
N ASP A 95 -0.84 -3.27 9.68
CA ASP A 95 -0.05 -3.07 10.91
C ASP A 95 0.61 -4.39 11.37
N ARG A 96 -0.14 -5.49 11.39
CA ARG A 96 0.43 -6.81 11.77
C ARG A 96 1.48 -7.28 10.77
N LEU A 97 1.23 -7.09 9.48
CA LEU A 97 2.20 -7.43 8.44
C LEU A 97 3.51 -6.64 8.62
N PHE A 98 3.41 -5.34 8.89
CA PHE A 98 4.56 -4.49 9.14
C PHE A 98 5.40 -4.97 10.32
N LEU A 99 4.76 -5.36 11.43
CA LEU A 99 5.48 -5.92 12.58
C LEU A 99 6.20 -7.22 12.23
N ILE A 100 5.53 -8.17 11.56
CA ILE A 100 6.11 -9.47 11.16
C ILE A 100 7.33 -9.33 10.24
N LEU A 101 7.36 -8.29 9.40
CA LEU A 101 8.45 -8.07 8.45
C LEU A 101 9.61 -7.24 9.04
N LYS A 102 9.37 -6.53 10.15
CA LYS A 102 10.37 -5.69 10.82
C LYS A 102 11.16 -6.47 11.88
N ASP A 103 10.59 -7.56 12.40
CA ASP A 103 11.27 -8.56 13.26
C ASP A 103 12.22 -9.46 12.45
#